data_AF-A0A497QJX1-F1
#
_entry.id   AF-A0A497QJX1-F1
#
_cell.length_a   1.000
_cell.length_b   1.000
_cell.length_c   1.000
_cell.angle_alpha   90.00
_cell.angle_beta   90.00
_cell.angle_gamma   90.00
#
_symmetry.space_group_name_H-M   'P 1'
#
loop_
_entity.id
_entity.type
_entity.pdbx_description
1 polymer ?
#
loop_
_entity_poly.entity_id
_entity_poly.type
_entity_poly.pdbx_seq_one_letter_code
_entity_poly.pdbx_strand_id
1 'polypeptide(L)'
;METKHEVELSNGVKICAEADKLDKCYQEFIDAYIKPYYKESNDWNKTLKRSIKEIERLSNILQLSRKKVIQGLLESLENRLHTDIADLNGVDKIEILFESIDDYVETIQKLVQEESNPEEIRLNVSELVENLNLFEIAELLIHFAKKSA
;
A
#
# COMPACT_ATOMS: atom_id res chain seq x y z
N MET A 1 -26.74 -24.82 12.19
CA MET A 1 -26.19 -23.62 12.88
C MET A 1 -25.13 -23.06 11.97
N GLU A 2 -25.45 -21.99 11.24
CA GLU A 2 -24.46 -21.26 10.44
C GLU A 2 -23.50 -20.56 11.41
N THR A 3 -22.27 -21.04 11.50
CA THR A 3 -21.20 -20.33 12.19
C THR A 3 -20.90 -19.07 11.38
N LYS A 4 -21.51 -17.94 11.76
CA LYS A 4 -21.01 -16.63 11.36
C LYS A 4 -19.58 -16.51 11.87
N HIS A 5 -18.60 -16.59 10.98
CA HIS A 5 -17.20 -16.43 11.34
C HIS A 5 -16.87 -14.94 11.38
N GLU A 6 -17.41 -14.25 12.38
CA GLU A 6 -17.00 -12.88 12.70
C GLU A 6 -15.62 -12.92 13.38
N VAL A 7 -14.68 -12.16 12.81
CA VAL A 7 -13.32 -12.00 13.32
C VAL A 7 -13.15 -10.60 13.85
N GLU A 8 -12.66 -10.50 15.09
CA GLU A 8 -12.29 -9.22 15.68
C GLU A 8 -10.88 -8.83 15.22
N LEU A 9 -10.80 -7.70 14.52
CA LEU A 9 -9.58 -7.01 14.12
C LEU A 9 -8.78 -6.52 15.32
N SER A 10 -7.48 -6.26 15.16
CA SER A 10 -6.64 -5.76 16.26
C SER A 10 -7.05 -4.39 16.80
N ASN A 11 -7.93 -3.67 16.10
CA ASN A 11 -8.57 -2.43 16.55
C ASN A 11 -9.95 -2.65 17.22
N GLY A 12 -10.36 -3.89 17.48
CA GLY A 12 -11.62 -4.25 18.14
C GLY A 12 -12.85 -4.28 17.22
N VAL A 13 -12.70 -3.95 15.93
CA VAL A 13 -13.82 -4.00 14.97
C VAL A 13 -14.01 -5.42 14.47
N LYS A 14 -15.26 -5.89 14.38
CA LYS A 14 -15.58 -7.23 13.87
C LYS A 14 -15.92 -7.19 12.40
N ILE A 15 -15.34 -8.11 11.63
CA ILE A 15 -15.60 -8.29 10.20
C ILE A 15 -15.98 -9.74 9.90
N CYS A 16 -16.71 -9.97 8.82
CA CYS A 16 -17.07 -11.29 8.31
C CYS A 16 -15.88 -11.90 7.56
N ALA A 17 -15.29 -12.97 8.11
CA ALA A 17 -14.17 -13.68 7.50
C ALA A 17 -14.58 -15.09 7.10
N GLU A 18 -15.34 -15.18 6.00
CA GLU A 18 -15.82 -16.44 5.42
C GLU A 18 -15.18 -16.66 4.05
N ALA A 19 -14.70 -17.88 3.78
CA ALA A 19 -13.96 -18.20 2.56
C ALA A 19 -14.82 -18.13 1.28
N ASP A 20 -16.15 -18.23 1.41
CA ASP A 20 -17.13 -18.07 0.34
C ASP A 20 -17.58 -16.61 0.15
N LYS A 21 -17.16 -15.69 1.03
CA LYS A 21 -17.51 -14.25 1.01
C LYS A 21 -16.29 -13.35 1.09
N LEU A 22 -15.24 -13.69 0.34
CA LEU A 22 -13.96 -12.97 0.35
C LEU A 22 -14.11 -11.50 -0.03
N ASP A 23 -14.90 -11.17 -1.05
CA ASP A 23 -15.09 -9.78 -1.46
C ASP A 23 -15.66 -8.94 -0.32
N LYS A 24 -16.68 -9.46 0.38
CA LYS A 24 -17.28 -8.79 1.54
C LYS A 24 -16.26 -8.66 2.68
N CYS A 25 -15.49 -9.71 2.95
CA CYS A 25 -14.42 -9.69 3.94
C CYS A 25 -13.40 -8.58 3.64
N TYR A 26 -12.97 -8.45 2.38
CA TYR A 26 -12.01 -7.45 1.95
C TYR A 26 -12.58 -6.04 2.03
N GLN A 27 -13.84 -5.84 1.64
CA GLN A 27 -14.49 -4.55 1.76
C GLN A 27 -14.59 -4.10 3.23
N GLU A 28 -15.07 -4.98 4.11
CA GLU A 28 -15.17 -4.69 5.54
C GLU A 28 -13.79 -4.44 6.15
N PHE A 29 -12.76 -5.18 5.73
CA PHE A 29 -11.38 -4.95 6.17
C PHE A 29 -10.84 -3.59 5.74
N ILE A 30 -11.08 -3.18 4.49
CA ILE A 30 -10.67 -1.87 3.97
C ILE A 30 -11.32 -0.75 4.77
N ASP A 31 -12.64 -0.84 5.01
CA ASP A 31 -13.39 0.19 5.73
C ASP A 31 -13.09 0.23 7.23
N ALA A 32 -12.89 -0.94 7.85
CA ALA A 32 -12.65 -1.05 9.29
C ALA A 32 -11.19 -0.81 9.69
N TYR A 33 -10.22 -1.07 8.81
CA TYR A 33 -8.80 -1.09 9.16
C TYR A 33 -7.94 -0.16 8.30
N ILE A 34 -8.03 -0.29 6.97
CA ILE A 34 -7.16 0.48 6.05
C ILE A 34 -7.51 1.97 6.07
N LYS A 35 -8.77 2.33 5.81
CA LYS A 35 -9.21 3.74 5.69
C LYS A 35 -9.06 4.53 6.99
N PRO A 36 -9.52 4.05 8.16
CA PRO A 36 -9.42 4.83 9.39
C PRO A 36 -7.97 5.12 9.75
N TYR A 37 -7.09 4.13 9.55
CA TYR A 37 -5.68 4.30 9.85
C TYR A 37 -4.99 5.23 8.86
N TYR A 38 -5.31 5.17 7.57
CA TYR A 38 -4.82 6.15 6.61
C TYR A 38 -5.31 7.57 6.94
N LYS A 39 -6.57 7.75 7.34
CA LYS A 39 -7.09 9.05 7.78
C LYS A 39 -6.36 9.61 9.01
N GLU A 40 -5.96 8.73 9.93
CA GLU A 40 -5.22 9.10 11.13
C GLU A 40 -3.74 9.43 10.82
N SER A 41 -3.10 8.62 9.98
CA SER A 41 -1.66 8.74 9.69
C SER A 41 -1.33 9.72 8.58
N ASN A 42 -2.28 9.96 7.66
CA ASN A 42 -2.09 10.56 6.35
C ASN A 42 -0.88 9.98 5.58
N ASP A 43 -0.57 8.71 5.82
CA ASP A 43 0.69 8.06 5.40
C ASP A 43 0.38 6.62 4.96
N TRP A 44 0.46 6.40 3.65
CA TRP A 44 0.19 5.09 3.03
C TRP A 44 1.24 4.05 3.41
N ASN A 45 2.50 4.42 3.58
CA ASN A 45 3.56 3.49 3.94
C ASN A 45 3.38 2.95 5.36
N LYS A 46 3.06 3.82 6.31
CA LYS A 46 2.67 3.40 7.66
C LYS A 46 1.44 2.51 7.60
N THR A 47 0.47 2.85 6.76
CA THR A 47 -0.78 2.09 6.59
C THR A 47 -0.50 0.69 6.10
N LEU A 48 0.28 0.54 5.04
CA LEU A 48 0.65 -0.77 4.50
C LEU A 48 1.48 -1.59 5.48
N LYS A 49 2.51 -0.99 6.12
CA LYS A 49 3.34 -1.67 7.13
C LYS A 49 2.50 -2.23 8.29
N ARG A 50 1.54 -1.45 8.79
CA ARG A 50 0.63 -1.90 9.85
C ARG A 50 -0.37 -2.96 9.37
N SER A 51 -0.82 -2.83 8.13
CA SER A 51 -1.79 -3.75 7.53
C SER A 51 -1.21 -5.13 7.24
N ILE A 52 0.10 -5.25 6.95
CA ILE A 52 0.75 -6.54 6.69
C ILE A 52 0.52 -7.54 7.84
N LYS A 53 0.69 -7.12 9.10
CA LYS A 53 0.49 -8.00 10.27
C LYS A 53 -0.95 -8.48 10.36
N GLU A 54 -1.89 -7.59 10.05
CA GLU A 54 -3.31 -7.90 10.10
C GLU A 54 -3.74 -8.79 8.93
N ILE A 55 -3.15 -8.59 7.75
CA ILE A 55 -3.30 -9.45 6.56
C ILE A 55 -2.78 -10.86 6.83
N GLU A 56 -1.64 -11.00 7.51
CA GLU A 56 -1.13 -12.31 7.92
C GLU A 56 -2.10 -13.01 8.87
N ARG A 57 -2.63 -12.29 9.85
CA ARG A 57 -3.64 -12.82 10.78
C ARG A 57 -4.90 -13.26 10.04
N LEU A 58 -5.38 -12.43 9.11
CA LEU A 58 -6.54 -12.73 8.27
C LEU A 58 -6.29 -13.95 7.36
N SER A 59 -5.09 -14.09 6.81
CA SER A 59 -4.72 -15.24 5.97
C SER A 59 -4.78 -16.56 6.73
N ASN A 60 -4.34 -16.57 7.99
CA ASN A 60 -4.43 -17.76 8.85
C ASN A 60 -5.87 -18.14 9.17
N ILE A 61 -6.75 -17.14 9.40
CA ILE A 61 -8.15 -17.39 9.72
C ILE A 61 -8.92 -17.91 8.50
N LEU A 62 -8.70 -17.30 7.33
CA LEU A 62 -9.31 -17.73 6.08
C LEU A 62 -8.70 -19.03 5.52
N GLN A 63 -7.61 -19.54 6.13
CA GLN A 63 -6.82 -20.66 5.63
C GLN A 63 -6.36 -20.46 4.17
N LEU A 64 -6.07 -19.22 3.81
CA LEU A 64 -5.59 -18.82 2.49
C LEU A 64 -4.11 -18.46 2.56
N SER A 65 -3.40 -18.60 1.44
CA SER A 65 -2.03 -18.10 1.38
C SER A 65 -2.02 -16.58 1.47
N ARG A 66 -1.01 -16.01 2.14
CA ARG A 66 -0.78 -14.56 2.22
C ARG A 66 -0.87 -13.90 0.84
N LYS A 67 -0.31 -14.53 -0.19
CA LYS A 67 -0.38 -14.05 -1.58
C LYS A 67 -1.82 -13.88 -2.07
N LYS A 68 -2.70 -14.87 -1.85
CA LYS A 68 -4.11 -14.81 -2.28
C LYS A 68 -4.87 -13.69 -1.57
N VAL A 69 -4.65 -13.52 -0.26
CA VAL A 69 -5.31 -12.46 0.51
C VAL A 69 -4.84 -11.08 0.08
N ILE A 70 -3.53 -10.89 -0.13
CA ILE A 70 -2.98 -9.62 -0.63
C ILE A 70 -3.57 -9.30 -2.01
N GLN A 71 -3.57 -10.27 -2.92
CA GLN A 71 -4.09 -10.05 -4.26
C GLN A 71 -5.57 -9.66 -4.23
N GLY A 72 -6.40 -10.38 -3.47
CA GLY A 72 -7.83 -10.04 -3.35
C GLY A 72 -8.08 -8.68 -2.69
N LEU A 73 -7.25 -8.29 -1.72
CA LEU A 73 -7.31 -6.94 -1.13
C LEU A 73 -6.93 -5.85 -2.13
N LEU A 74 -5.89 -6.06 -2.94
CA LEU A 74 -5.49 -5.12 -3.98
C LEU A 74 -6.58 -4.98 -5.06
N GLU A 75 -7.13 -6.10 -5.54
CA GLU A 75 -8.24 -6.10 -6.49
C GLU A 75 -9.49 -5.40 -5.90
N SER A 76 -9.79 -5.61 -4.62
CA SER A 76 -10.89 -4.93 -3.92
C SER A 76 -10.64 -3.43 -3.76
N LEU A 77 -9.40 -3.02 -3.48
CA LEU A 77 -8.99 -1.61 -3.44
C LEU A 77 -9.08 -0.95 -4.82
N GLU A 78 -8.60 -1.61 -5.88
CA GLU A 78 -8.68 -1.13 -7.27
C GLU A 78 -10.13 -0.92 -7.72
N ASN A 79 -11.00 -1.90 -7.46
CA ASN A 79 -12.42 -1.80 -7.80
C ASN A 79 -13.14 -0.67 -7.06
N ARG A 80 -12.64 -0.29 -5.88
CA ARG A 80 -13.22 0.75 -5.03
C ARG A 80 -12.52 2.09 -5.15
N LEU A 81 -11.34 2.16 -5.75
CA LEU A 81 -10.54 3.39 -5.85
C LEU A 81 -11.39 4.53 -6.44
N HIS A 82 -12.18 4.27 -7.48
CA HIS A 82 -13.04 5.27 -8.11
C HIS A 82 -14.16 5.83 -7.18
N THR A 83 -14.76 5.00 -6.33
CA THR A 83 -15.86 5.38 -5.42
C THR A 83 -15.36 5.88 -4.07
N ASP A 84 -14.34 5.24 -3.51
CA ASP A 84 -13.77 5.62 -2.23
C ASP A 84 -12.98 6.94 -2.34
N ILE A 85 -12.34 7.23 -3.49
CA ILE A 85 -11.80 8.58 -3.77
C ILE A 85 -12.92 9.62 -3.74
N ALA A 86 -14.11 9.28 -4.25
CA ALA A 86 -15.24 10.20 -4.26
C ALA A 86 -15.84 10.45 -2.86
N ASP A 87 -15.84 9.44 -1.98
CA ASP A 87 -16.31 9.56 -0.58
C ASP A 87 -15.25 10.17 0.36
N LEU A 88 -13.98 10.14 -0.04
CA LEU A 88 -12.88 10.82 0.65
C LEU A 88 -12.78 12.31 0.30
N ASN A 89 -13.65 12.84 -0.57
CA ASN A 89 -13.73 14.25 -1.04
C ASN A 89 -14.04 15.32 0.06
N GLY A 90 -13.82 15.02 1.34
CA GLY A 90 -13.60 16.04 2.38
C GLY A 90 -12.12 16.28 2.69
N VAL A 91 -11.23 15.44 2.15
CA VAL A 91 -9.78 15.56 2.18
C VAL A 91 -9.38 15.75 0.73
N ASP A 92 -8.99 16.98 0.39
CA ASP A 92 -8.47 17.40 -0.92
C ASP A 92 -7.71 16.26 -1.55
N LYS A 93 -8.24 15.72 -2.66
CA LYS A 93 -7.64 14.70 -3.53
C LYS A 93 -6.87 13.63 -2.75
N ILE A 94 -7.18 12.36 -2.99
CA ILE A 94 -6.09 11.39 -2.96
C ILE A 94 -5.12 11.79 -4.11
N GLU A 95 -4.30 12.82 -3.89
CA GLU A 95 -2.90 12.78 -4.23
C GLU A 95 -2.42 11.55 -3.45
N ILE A 96 -2.57 10.38 -4.09
CA ILE A 96 -1.40 9.52 -4.15
C ILE A 96 -0.39 10.48 -4.72
N LEU A 97 0.42 11.10 -3.86
CA LEU A 97 1.67 11.71 -4.24
C LEU A 97 2.51 10.52 -4.75
N PHE A 98 2.13 10.00 -5.91
CA PHE A 98 3.11 9.77 -6.94
C PHE A 98 3.68 11.18 -7.16
N GLU A 99 4.65 11.59 -6.34
CA GLU A 99 5.76 12.31 -6.93
C GLU A 99 6.07 11.53 -8.20
N SER A 100 5.93 12.19 -9.35
CA SER A 100 6.00 11.46 -10.60
C SER A 100 7.31 10.68 -10.57
N ILE A 101 7.35 9.45 -11.09
CA ILE A 101 8.62 8.70 -11.16
C ILE A 101 9.71 9.58 -11.83
N ASP A 102 9.29 10.51 -12.69
CA ASP A 102 10.15 11.53 -13.29
C ASP A 102 10.77 12.49 -12.25
N ASP A 103 10.07 12.92 -11.20
CA ASP A 103 10.62 13.76 -10.11
C ASP A 103 11.69 13.01 -9.30
N TYR A 104 11.44 11.73 -9.00
CA TYR A 104 12.44 10.85 -8.37
C TYR A 104 13.66 10.66 -9.27
N VAL A 105 13.45 10.45 -10.57
CA VAL A 105 14.54 10.33 -11.56
C VAL A 105 15.34 11.62 -11.62
N GLU A 106 14.71 12.78 -11.73
CA GLU A 106 15.39 14.08 -11.76
C GLU A 106 16.20 14.32 -10.49
N THR A 107 15.65 13.98 -9.33
CA THR A 107 16.31 14.16 -8.04
C THR A 107 17.52 13.23 -7.90
N ILE A 108 17.40 11.95 -8.27
CA ILE A 108 18.52 11.00 -8.29
C ILE A 108 19.60 11.48 -9.26
N GLN A 109 19.21 11.97 -10.45
CA GLN A 109 20.16 12.50 -11.42
C GLN A 109 20.90 13.72 -10.90
N LYS A 110 20.23 14.64 -10.19
CA LYS A 110 20.87 15.78 -9.54
C LYS A 110 21.84 15.34 -8.44
N LEU A 111 21.43 14.44 -7.55
CA LEU A 111 22.30 13.90 -6.49
C LEU A 111 23.58 13.28 -7.08
N VAL A 112 23.45 12.50 -8.15
CA VAL A 112 24.61 11.89 -8.85
C VAL A 112 25.49 12.92 -9.56
N GLN A 113 24.92 14.04 -10.03
CA GLN A 113 25.67 15.09 -10.73
C GLN A 113 26.34 16.11 -9.78
N GLU A 114 25.69 16.41 -8.65
CA GLU A 114 26.12 17.44 -7.70
C GLU A 114 27.08 16.88 -6.64
N GLU A 115 26.95 15.61 -6.28
CA GLU A 115 27.81 14.98 -5.28
C GLU A 115 28.94 14.16 -5.89
N SER A 116 30.17 14.45 -5.45
CA SER A 116 31.35 13.70 -5.88
C SER A 116 31.67 12.48 -5.01
N ASN A 117 30.99 12.31 -3.87
CA ASN A 117 31.25 11.23 -2.92
C ASN A 117 30.29 10.04 -3.14
N PRO A 118 30.78 8.87 -3.58
CA PRO A 118 29.92 7.71 -3.82
C PRO A 118 29.18 7.18 -2.59
N GLU A 119 29.70 7.41 -1.37
CA GLU A 119 29.03 6.99 -0.15
C GLU A 119 27.84 7.89 0.20
N GLU A 120 27.99 9.20 -0.01
CA GLU A 120 26.98 10.22 0.23
C GLU A 120 25.83 10.08 -0.78
N ILE A 121 26.16 9.88 -2.06
CA ILE A 121 25.18 9.56 -3.10
C ILE A 121 24.35 8.34 -2.71
N ARG A 122 24.99 7.27 -2.22
CA ARG A 122 24.26 6.05 -1.83
C ARG A 122 23.33 6.30 -0.64
N LEU A 123 23.77 7.08 0.35
CA LEU A 123 22.97 7.41 1.51
C LEU A 123 21.75 8.25 1.10
N ASN A 124 21.96 9.33 0.35
CA ASN A 124 20.91 10.26 -0.06
C ASN A 124 19.90 9.60 -1.01
N VAL A 125 20.37 8.76 -1.93
CA VAL A 125 19.48 7.93 -2.77
C VAL A 125 18.71 6.92 -1.91
N SER A 126 19.34 6.31 -0.90
CA SER A 126 18.66 5.33 -0.03
C SER A 126 17.54 5.97 0.80
N GLU A 127 17.74 7.17 1.32
CA GLU A 127 16.71 7.93 2.06
C GLU A 127 15.56 8.34 1.15
N LEU A 128 15.88 8.76 -0.09
CA LEU A 128 14.88 9.12 -1.09
C LEU A 128 13.98 7.94 -1.45
N VAL A 129 14.55 6.76 -1.68
CA VAL A 129 13.79 5.56 -2.10
C VAL A 129 13.20 4.76 -0.92
N GLU A 130 13.53 5.09 0.33
CA GLU A 130 12.98 4.41 1.52
C GLU A 130 11.45 4.55 1.61
N ASN A 131 10.92 5.63 1.03
CA ASN A 131 9.50 5.93 1.00
C ASN A 131 8.77 5.32 -0.21
N LEU A 132 9.50 4.65 -1.12
CA LEU A 132 8.88 3.99 -2.26
C LEU A 132 8.41 2.58 -1.91
N ASN A 133 7.25 2.20 -2.45
CA ASN A 133 6.77 0.84 -2.43
C ASN A 133 7.45 -0.02 -3.52
N LEU A 134 7.26 -1.34 -3.47
CA LEU A 134 7.91 -2.26 -4.42
C LEU A 134 7.54 -2.02 -5.88
N PHE A 135 6.32 -1.54 -6.15
CA PHE A 135 5.87 -1.20 -7.50
C PHE A 135 6.58 0.06 -8.00
N GLU A 136 6.67 1.11 -7.18
CA GLU A 136 7.38 2.35 -7.51
C GLU A 136 8.88 2.12 -7.71
N ILE A 137 9.50 1.28 -6.88
CA ILE A 137 10.90 0.85 -7.07
C ILE A 137 11.05 0.11 -8.40
N ALA A 138 10.11 -0.78 -8.75
CA ALA A 138 10.16 -1.49 -10.02
C ALA A 138 10.03 -0.55 -11.22
N GLU A 139 9.12 0.42 -11.17
CA GLU A 139 8.96 1.44 -12.22
C GLU A 139 10.20 2.32 -12.34
N LEU A 140 10.81 2.73 -11.22
CA LEU A 140 12.07 3.49 -11.20
C LEU A 140 13.22 2.71 -11.86
N LEU A 141 13.36 1.43 -11.52
CA LEU A 141 14.36 0.54 -12.12
C LEU A 141 14.12 0.33 -13.62
N ILE A 142 12.86 0.15 -14.03
CA ILE A 142 12.47 0.03 -15.44
C ILE A 142 12.81 1.31 -16.21
N HIS A 143 12.57 2.49 -15.62
CA HIS A 143 12.92 3.77 -16.24
C HIS A 143 14.42 3.85 -16.52
N PHE A 144 15.27 3.61 -15.52
CA PHE A 144 16.73 3.66 -15.68
C PHE A 144 17.27 2.58 -16.62
N ALA A 145 16.66 1.37 -16.61
CA ALA A 145 17.03 0.30 -17.52
C ALA A 145 16.73 0.65 -18.99
N LYS A 146 15.55 1.25 -19.26
CA LYS A 146 15.17 1.70 -20.62
C LYS A 146 16.06 2.83 -21.16
N LYS A 147 16.58 3.69 -20.27
CA LYS A 147 17.48 4.79 -20.64
C LYS A 147 18.93 4.33 -20.90
N SER A 148 19.28 3.14 -20.42
CA SER A 148 20.62 2.56 -20.53
C SER A 148 20.74 1.54 -21.68
N ALA A 149 19.64 1.30 -22.40
CA ALA A 149 19.53 0.47 -23.61
C ALA A 149 19.51 1.36 -24.86
#